data_AF-A0A8T4I7P1-F1
#
_entry.id   AF-A0A8T4I7P1-F1
#
_cell.length_a   1.000
_cell.length_b   1.000
_cell.length_c   1.000
_cell.angle_alpha   90.00
_cell.angle_beta   90.00
_cell.angle_gamma   90.00
#
_symmetry.space_group_name_H-M   'P 1'
#
loop_
_entity.id
_entity.type
_entity.pdbx_description
1 polymer ?
#
loop_
_entity_poly.entity_id
_entity_poly.type
_entity_poly.pdbx_seq_one_letter_code
_entity_poly.pdbx_strand_id
1 'polypeptide(L)' 'PAPYPYGETVVRLRRGESPGRDPRGQPIPGPLVETHMPGCVVTPRAETPAVGGPEQTGRDTVIVGYTVYTPSGSDVLT' A
#
# COMPACT_ATOMS: atom_id res chain seq x y z
N PRO A 1 21.96 -7.63 -3.13
CA PRO A 1 20.73 -6.81 -3.01
C PRO A 1 20.42 -6.14 -4.35
N ALA A 2 19.17 -6.19 -4.82
CA ALA A 2 18.75 -5.42 -5.99
C ALA A 2 18.85 -3.91 -5.70
N PRO A 3 19.15 -3.05 -6.70
CA PRO A 3 19.21 -1.61 -6.50
C PRO A 3 17.85 -1.08 -6.05
N TYR A 4 17.85 -0.21 -5.03
CA TYR A 4 16.64 0.47 -4.59
C TYR A 4 16.24 1.48 -5.66
N PRO A 5 15.06 1.34 -6.29
CA PRO A 5 14.67 2.26 -7.34
C PRO A 5 14.40 3.64 -6.73
N TYR A 6 15.14 4.63 -7.22
CA TYR A 6 15.09 6.03 -6.79
C TYR A 6 14.39 6.85 -7.87
N GLY A 7 13.49 7.76 -7.46
CA GLY A 7 12.78 8.64 -8.38
C GLY A 7 11.54 8.00 -9.01
N GLU A 8 11.08 6.87 -8.48
CA GLU A 8 9.91 6.16 -9.00
C GLU A 8 8.62 6.96 -8.81
N THR A 9 7.68 6.75 -9.72
CA THR A 9 6.30 7.21 -9.53
C THR A 9 5.50 6.11 -8.86
N VAL A 10 5.12 6.33 -7.60
CA VAL A 10 4.20 5.45 -6.88
C VAL A 10 2.77 5.93 -7.13
N VAL A 11 1.88 5.02 -7.51
CA VAL A 11 0.45 5.34 -7.65
C VAL A 11 -0.26 4.92 -6.38
N ARG A 12 -0.80 5.89 -5.65
CA ARG A 12 -1.68 5.63 -4.50
C ARG A 12 -3.10 5.39 -5.00
N LEU A 13 -3.70 4.29 -4.57
CA LEU A 13 -5.09 3.95 -4.87
C LEU A 13 -5.94 4.11 -3.59
N ARG A 14 -6.95 4.98 -3.62
CA ARG A 14 -7.96 5.08 -2.56
C ARG A 14 -9.35 4.95 -3.16
N ARG A 15 -10.28 4.30 -2.44
CA ARG A 15 -11.68 4.32 -2.86
C ARG A 15 -12.27 5.69 -2.55
N GLY A 16 -12.89 6.30 -3.56
CA GLY A 16 -13.70 7.49 -3.38
C GLY A 16 -15.01 7.20 -2.66
N GLU A 17 -15.90 8.19 -2.64
CA GLU A 17 -17.19 8.08 -1.98
C GLU A 17 -18.04 6.95 -2.57
N SER A 18 -18.78 6.26 -1.70
CA SER A 18 -19.72 5.23 -2.09
C SER A 18 -20.87 5.85 -2.90
N PRO A 19 -21.24 5.32 -4.07
CA PRO A 19 -22.35 5.86 -4.86
C PRO A 19 -23.73 5.53 -4.26
N GLY A 20 -23.79 4.72 -3.20
CA GLY A 20 -25.04 4.31 -2.58
C GLY A 20 -24.94 2.97 -1.86
N ARG A 21 -26.07 2.32 -1.64
CA ARG A 21 -26.16 1.00 -1.00
C ARG A 21 -26.73 -0.03 -1.96
N ASP A 22 -26.24 -1.27 -1.84
CA ASP A 22 -26.78 -2.41 -2.55
C ASP A 22 -28.17 -2.82 -1.97
N PRO A 23 -28.89 -3.76 -2.59
CA PRO A 23 -30.19 -4.23 -2.09
C PRO A 23 -30.16 -4.88 -0.70
N ARG A 24 -28.97 -5.23 -0.18
CA ARG A 24 -28.75 -5.76 1.18
C ARG A 24 -28.37 -4.67 2.17
N GLY A 25 -28.38 -3.40 1.75
CA GLY A 25 -28.00 -2.25 2.54
C GLY A 25 -26.50 -2.07 2.73
N GLN A 26 -25.65 -2.86 2.04
CA GLN A 26 -24.19 -2.71 2.12
C GLN A 26 -23.74 -1.53 1.24
N PRO A 27 -22.79 -0.69 1.71
CA PRO A 27 -22.27 0.39 0.88
C PRO A 27 -21.59 -0.18 -0.36
N ILE A 28 -21.96 0.36 -1.53
CA ILE A 28 -21.32 0.00 -2.79
C ILE A 28 -19.90 0.61 -2.75
N PRO A 29 -18.83 -0.16 -3.01
CA PRO A 29 -17.49 0.41 -3.04
C PRO A 29 -17.40 1.57 -4.03
N GLY A 30 -16.89 2.72 -3.58
CA GLY A 30 -16.63 3.86 -4.45
C GLY A 30 -15.59 3.55 -5.53
N PRO A 31 -15.52 4.38 -6.58
CA PRO A 31 -14.52 4.23 -7.64
C PRO A 31 -13.11 4.35 -7.07
N LEU A 32 -12.13 3.68 -7.69
CA LEU A 32 -10.73 3.90 -7.34
C LEU A 32 -10.29 5.26 -7.84
N VAL A 33 -9.73 6.04 -6.92
CA VAL A 33 -9.06 7.31 -7.19
C VAL A 33 -7.57 7.06 -7.16
N GLU A 34 -6.91 7.40 -8.25
CA GLU A 34 -5.47 7.28 -8.39
C GLU A 34 -4.79 8.61 -8.08
N THR A 35 -3.71 8.57 -7.31
CA THR A 35 -2.84 9.73 -7.07
C THR A 35 -1.42 9.35 -7.43
N HIS A 36 -0.88 9.97 -8.47
CA HIS A 36 0.51 9.76 -8.88
C HIS A 36 1.45 10.57 -7.98
N MET A 37 2.39 9.88 -7.35
CA MET A 37 3.40 10.46 -6.46
C MET A 37 4.78 10.26 -7.08
N PRO A 38 5.28 11.22 -7.87
CA PRO A 38 6.61 11.13 -8.46
C PRO A 38 7.70 11.37 -7.42
N GLY A 39 8.92 10.89 -7.67
CA GLY A 39 10.06 11.17 -6.81
C GLY A 39 10.11 10.32 -5.53
N CYS A 40 9.39 9.20 -5.50
CA CYS A 40 9.43 8.28 -4.38
C CYS A 40 10.70 7.43 -4.38
N VAL A 41 11.08 6.97 -3.19
CA VAL A 41 12.09 5.91 -3.01
C VAL A 41 11.38 4.70 -2.41
N VAL A 42 11.55 3.54 -3.03
CA VAL A 42 10.95 2.29 -2.57
C VAL A 42 12.05 1.34 -2.11
N THR A 43 12.00 0.91 -0.86
CA THR A 43 12.93 -0.08 -0.31
C THR A 43 12.16 -1.30 0.20
N PRO A 44 12.67 -2.53 0.05
CA PRO A 44 12.16 -3.69 0.77
C PRO A 44 12.16 -3.40 2.26
N ARG A 45 11.07 -3.75 2.93
CA ARG A 45 10.98 -3.69 4.38
C ARG A 45 11.85 -4.82 4.95
N ALA A 46 12.68 -4.53 5.95
CA ALA A 46 13.37 -5.57 6.70
C ALA A 46 12.30 -6.44 7.41
N GLU A 47 12.25 -7.72 7.08
CA GLU A 47 11.26 -8.66 7.59
C GLU A 47 11.62 -9.09 9.01
N THR A 48 10.67 -8.95 9.93
CA THR A 48 10.69 -9.65 11.22
C THR A 48 9.26 -10.06 11.53
N PRO A 49 8.94 -11.38 11.62
CA PRO A 49 9.84 -12.54 11.52
C PRO A 49 10.22 -12.95 10.09
N ALA A 50 11.24 -13.80 9.94
CA ALA A 50 11.72 -14.31 8.65
C ALA A 50 10.67 -15.21 7.96
N VAL A 51 10.54 -15.05 6.63
CA VAL A 51 9.66 -15.88 5.79
C VAL A 51 10.05 -17.36 5.88
N GLY A 52 9.06 -18.22 6.10
CA GLY A 52 9.19 -19.68 6.23
C GLY A 52 9.34 -20.19 7.67
N GLY A 53 9.44 -19.31 8.67
CA GLY A 53 9.60 -19.69 10.08
C GLY A 53 8.29 -20.18 10.74
N PRO A 54 8.37 -20.93 11.84
CA PRO A 54 7.19 -21.42 12.59
C PRO A 54 6.30 -20.30 13.15
N GLU A 55 6.82 -19.07 13.26
CA GLU A 55 6.06 -17.88 13.64
C GLU A 55 5.17 -17.34 12.49
N GLN A 56 5.44 -17.74 11.24
CA GLN A 56 4.70 -17.32 10.05
C GLN A 56 3.36 -18.06 9.89
N THR A 57 3.29 -19.34 10.25
CA THR A 57 2.10 -20.19 10.07
C THR A 57 0.97 -19.88 11.05
N GLY A 58 1.24 -19.13 12.12
CA GLY A 58 0.27 -18.83 13.18
C GLY A 58 -0.48 -17.50 13.02
N ARG A 59 -0.18 -16.68 12.00
CA ARG A 59 -0.72 -15.33 11.84
C ARG A 59 -0.88 -14.97 10.35
N ASP A 60 -1.92 -14.19 10.02
CA ASP A 60 -1.99 -13.42 8.77
C ASP A 60 -0.88 -12.36 8.80
N THR A 61 0.35 -12.77 8.44
CA THR A 61 1.51 -11.90 8.44
C THR A 61 1.77 -11.40 7.03
N VAL A 62 2.12 -10.11 6.94
CA VAL A 62 2.64 -9.53 5.72
C VAL A 62 3.96 -10.25 5.39
N ILE A 63 3.94 -11.02 4.30
CA ILE A 63 5.05 -11.87 3.88
C ILE A 63 6.11 -11.06 3.11
N VAL A 64 5.69 -9.96 2.49
CA VAL A 64 6.55 -9.02 1.76
C VAL A 64 6.04 -7.60 2.03
N GLY A 65 6.92 -6.73 2.51
CA GLY A 65 6.61 -5.32 2.74
C GLY A 65 7.56 -4.41 1.97
N TYR A 66 7.09 -3.21 1.65
CA TYR A 66 7.95 -2.12 1.16
C TYR A 66 7.83 -0.92 2.07
N THR A 67 8.95 -0.23 2.28
CA THR A 67 8.99 1.12 2.84
C THR A 67 9.06 2.11 1.68
N VAL A 68 8.09 3.02 1.61
CA VAL A 68 8.05 4.07 0.59
C VAL A 68 8.35 5.40 1.26
N TYR A 69 9.39 6.08 0.80
CA TYR A 69 9.68 7.48 1.15
C TYR A 69 9.10 8.36 0.06
N THR A 70 8.17 9.23 0.42
CA THR A 70 7.53 10.18 -0.50
C THR A 70 8.15 11.57 -0.35
N PRO A 71 8.08 12.42 -1.39
CA PRO A 71 8.46 13.82 -1.25
C PRO A 71 7.69 14.53 -0.14
N SER A 72 8.28 15.59 0.43
CA SER A 72 7.59 16.41 1.42
C SER A 72 6.29 17.00 0.87
N GLY A 73 5.26 17.06 1.71
CA GLY A 73 3.93 17.54 1.30
C GLY A 73 3.12 16.55 0.45
N SER A 74 3.64 15.35 0.19
CA SER A 74 2.84 14.29 -0.45
C SER A 74 1.62 13.94 0.40
N ASP A 75 0.47 13.89 -0.24
CA ASP A 75 -0.76 13.44 0.39
C ASP A 75 -0.71 11.91 0.58
N VAL A 76 -0.27 11.46 1.76
CA VAL A 76 -0.19 10.02 2.11
C VAL A 76 -1.30 9.60 3.08
N LEU A 77 -1.68 10.47 4.03
CA LEU A 77 -2.59 10.16 5.13
C LEU A 77 -4.07 10.30 4.79
N THR A 78 -4.43 11.24 3.90
CA THR A 78 -5.81 11.63 3.58
C THR A 78 -6.44 10.83 2.47
#